data_AF-A0A963N8F9-F1
#
_entry.id   AF-A0A963N8F9-F1
#
_cell.length_a   1.000
_cell.length_b   1.000
_cell.length_c   1.000
_cell.angle_alpha   90.00
_cell.angle_beta   90.00
_cell.angle_gamma   90.00
#
_symmetry.space_group_name_H-M   'P 1'
#
loop_
_entity.id
_entity.type
_entity.pdbx_description
1 polymer ?
#
loop_
_entity_poly.entity_id
_entity_poly.type
_entity_poly.pdbx_seq_one_letter_code
_entity_poly.pdbx_strand_id
1 'polypeptide(L)'
;FIDEEDLAAPWKRPTPNKGSLPGPLPQALTITLANLVYFAKAQLTQPLTNRLIRLAAFQNPEFYRAQAMRMSVWDKPRVIGCAENFPQHIGLPRGSLAAAEELLRSNDIRADIQDERTDGTPIDVEFAGTLRPDQEGAVAIMLPHDVGVLCAPTAFGKTVTGAAIIARRRVNTLILVHRTELLSQWQERLNAFLSIGRGVVGTIGGGKRKPTGKIDIAVMQSLSRKGEVDPLVEDYGQVIVDEHHIGAASFDAILKSVKAHYVLGLTATPIRGDGQQPIIFMQCGPIRHAASSPASAPHDLEVVPRTLPQRTPIPDDFGIQEVFRTLADDQERTAAIANETRRAVEDGRK
;
A
#
# COMPACT_ATOMS: atom_id res chain seq x y z
N PHE A 1 -4.04 -11.89 -22.77
CA PHE A 1 -4.45 -12.17 -24.16
C PHE A 1 -4.96 -10.86 -24.74
N ILE A 2 -4.47 -10.53 -25.93
CA ILE A 2 -5.05 -9.47 -26.79
C ILE A 2 -6.49 -9.92 -27.09
N ASP A 3 -7.46 -9.00 -27.19
CA ASP A 3 -8.82 -9.36 -27.63
C ASP A 3 -8.73 -10.21 -28.90
N GLU A 4 -9.04 -11.49 -28.80
CA GLU A 4 -9.12 -12.39 -29.95
C GLU A 4 -10.36 -12.07 -30.82
N GLU A 5 -11.28 -11.23 -30.33
CA GLU A 5 -12.52 -10.90 -31.03
C GLU A 5 -12.36 -9.91 -32.20
N ASP A 6 -11.17 -9.33 -32.45
CA ASP A 6 -11.00 -8.31 -33.51
C ASP A 6 -9.82 -8.52 -34.50
N LEU A 7 -9.21 -9.72 -34.56
CA LEU A 7 -8.08 -9.98 -35.48
C LEU A 7 -8.46 -10.80 -36.71
N ALA A 8 -9.28 -10.22 -37.59
CA ALA A 8 -9.46 -10.75 -38.96
C ALA A 8 -8.18 -10.70 -39.82
N ALA A 9 -7.17 -9.89 -39.43
CA ALA A 9 -5.88 -9.79 -40.10
C ALA A 9 -4.74 -9.54 -39.10
N PRO A 10 -4.11 -10.58 -38.53
CA PRO A 10 -3.11 -10.45 -37.45
C PRO A 10 -1.81 -9.72 -37.85
N TRP A 11 -1.57 -9.50 -39.14
CA TRP A 11 -0.44 -8.73 -39.67
C TRP A 11 -0.72 -7.22 -39.85
N LYS A 12 -1.96 -6.79 -39.63
CA LYS A 12 -2.33 -5.36 -39.66
C LYS A 12 -2.30 -4.83 -38.23
N ARG A 13 -1.63 -3.69 -38.00
CA ARG A 13 -1.72 -3.00 -36.70
C ARG A 13 -3.19 -2.59 -36.49
N PRO A 14 -3.86 -3.07 -35.44
CA PRO A 14 -5.21 -2.60 -35.14
C PRO A 14 -5.13 -1.10 -34.84
N THR A 15 -6.03 -0.34 -35.43
CA THR A 15 -6.27 1.06 -35.04
C THR A 15 -6.70 1.03 -33.57
N PRO A 16 -6.05 1.78 -32.66
CA PRO A 16 -6.43 1.77 -31.26
C PRO A 16 -7.88 2.24 -31.15
N ASN A 17 -8.77 1.33 -30.76
CA ASN A 17 -10.19 1.64 -30.66
C ASN A 17 -10.37 2.66 -29.53
N LYS A 18 -10.91 3.83 -29.89
CA LYS A 18 -11.05 5.01 -29.03
C LYS A 18 -12.15 4.78 -27.98
N GLY A 19 -11.89 3.98 -26.95
CA GLY A 19 -12.69 3.92 -25.72
C GLY A 19 -14.14 3.40 -25.80
N SER A 20 -14.77 3.43 -26.98
CA SER A 20 -16.15 3.01 -27.20
C SER A 20 -16.25 1.50 -27.18
N LEU A 21 -17.14 0.99 -26.32
CA LEU A 21 -17.44 -0.43 -26.25
C LEU A 21 -18.39 -0.83 -27.38
N PRO A 22 -18.22 -2.02 -27.99
CA PRO A 22 -19.15 -2.52 -28.99
C PRO A 22 -20.44 -3.04 -28.34
N GLY A 23 -21.53 -2.98 -29.11
CA GLY A 23 -22.83 -3.54 -28.72
C GLY A 23 -23.72 -2.60 -27.89
N PRO A 24 -24.96 -3.04 -27.57
CA PRO A 24 -25.86 -2.25 -26.74
C PRO A 24 -25.31 -2.16 -25.31
N LEU A 25 -25.15 -0.94 -24.80
CA LEU A 25 -24.70 -0.69 -23.43
C LEU A 25 -25.88 -0.31 -22.53
N PRO A 26 -25.82 -0.66 -21.23
CA PRO A 26 -26.85 -0.22 -20.29
C PRO A 26 -26.82 1.30 -20.13
N GLN A 27 -28.00 1.92 -19.93
CA GLN A 27 -28.08 3.37 -19.66
C GLN A 27 -27.52 3.74 -18.27
N ALA A 28 -27.65 2.83 -17.32
CA ALA A 28 -27.17 3.01 -15.96
C ALA A 28 -26.69 1.68 -15.39
N LEU A 29 -25.76 1.76 -14.45
CA LEU A 29 -25.21 0.62 -13.76
C LEU A 29 -25.13 0.90 -12.26
N THR A 30 -25.59 -0.07 -11.46
CA THR A 30 -25.49 -0.02 -10.00
C THR A 30 -24.08 -0.44 -9.57
N ILE A 31 -23.41 0.43 -8.82
CA ILE A 31 -22.09 0.17 -8.25
C ILE A 31 -22.22 0.15 -6.74
N THR A 32 -21.83 -0.95 -6.10
CA THR A 32 -21.79 -1.03 -4.63
C THR A 32 -20.35 -0.85 -4.16
N LEU A 33 -20.10 0.16 -3.34
CA LEU A 33 -18.81 0.40 -2.71
C LEU A 33 -18.79 -0.28 -1.34
N ALA A 34 -17.85 -1.19 -1.10
CA ALA A 34 -17.59 -1.75 0.21
C ALA A 34 -16.08 -1.99 0.36
N ASN A 35 -15.66 -3.21 0.70
CA ASN A 35 -14.25 -3.63 0.65
C ASN A 35 -13.68 -3.70 -0.80
N LEU A 36 -14.56 -3.87 -1.79
CA LEU A 36 -14.29 -3.81 -3.23
C LEU A 36 -15.32 -2.89 -3.91
N VAL A 37 -15.12 -2.62 -5.19
CA VAL A 37 -16.11 -1.98 -6.08
C VAL A 37 -16.88 -3.08 -6.80
N TYR A 38 -18.15 -3.26 -6.45
CA TYR A 38 -18.98 -4.34 -6.97
C TYR A 38 -19.85 -3.88 -8.13
N PHE A 39 -19.91 -4.71 -9.16
CA PHE A 39 -20.74 -4.53 -10.36
C PHE A 39 -21.68 -5.73 -10.52
N ALA A 40 -22.98 -5.50 -10.65
CA ALA A 40 -23.97 -6.56 -10.81
C ALA A 40 -23.87 -7.20 -12.21
N LYS A 41 -23.62 -8.51 -12.28
CA LYS A 41 -23.44 -9.23 -13.55
C LYS A 41 -24.66 -9.17 -14.46
N ALA A 42 -25.87 -9.13 -13.89
CA ALA A 42 -27.11 -9.03 -14.65
C ALA A 42 -27.21 -7.76 -15.51
N GLN A 43 -26.45 -6.71 -15.17
CA GLN A 43 -26.43 -5.44 -15.91
C GLN A 43 -25.23 -5.32 -16.86
N LEU A 44 -24.29 -6.27 -16.83
CA LEU A 44 -23.04 -6.19 -17.57
C LEU A 44 -23.12 -6.93 -18.91
N THR A 45 -22.68 -6.27 -19.97
CA THR A 45 -22.37 -6.95 -21.23
C THR A 45 -20.96 -7.57 -21.17
N GLN A 46 -20.68 -8.53 -22.05
CA GLN A 46 -19.36 -9.16 -22.10
C GLN A 46 -18.23 -8.16 -22.42
N PRO A 47 -18.38 -7.21 -23.38
CA PRO A 47 -17.35 -6.20 -23.63
C PRO A 47 -17.08 -5.30 -22.43
N LEU A 48 -18.14 -4.86 -21.73
CA LEU A 48 -18.01 -4.04 -20.53
C LEU A 48 -17.33 -4.82 -19.39
N THR A 49 -17.74 -6.08 -19.19
CA THR A 49 -17.12 -7.01 -18.23
C THR A 49 -15.61 -7.15 -18.46
N ASN A 50 -15.22 -7.45 -19.71
CA ASN A 50 -13.81 -7.62 -20.08
C ASN A 50 -13.00 -6.35 -19.81
N ARG A 51 -13.58 -5.18 -20.06
CA ARG A 51 -12.90 -3.90 -19.86
C ARG A 51 -12.79 -3.53 -18.39
N LEU A 52 -13.82 -3.78 -17.59
CA LEU A 52 -13.76 -3.65 -16.13
C LEU A 52 -12.68 -4.57 -15.51
N ILE A 53 -12.66 -5.85 -15.88
CA ILE A 53 -11.64 -6.81 -15.39
C ILE A 53 -10.22 -6.35 -15.75
N ARG A 54 -10.03 -5.76 -16.94
CA ARG A 54 -8.73 -5.22 -17.37
C ARG A 54 -8.26 -4.02 -16.55
N LEU A 55 -9.15 -3.22 -15.99
CA LEU A 55 -8.76 -2.14 -15.07
C LEU A 55 -8.12 -2.66 -13.79
N ALA A 56 -8.43 -3.90 -13.42
CA ALA A 56 -7.86 -4.61 -12.27
C ALA A 56 -6.83 -5.66 -12.70
N ALA A 57 -6.13 -5.46 -13.83
CA ALA A 57 -5.13 -6.41 -14.31
C ALA A 57 -3.83 -5.71 -14.75
N PHE A 58 -2.69 -6.38 -14.56
CA PHE A 58 -1.38 -5.87 -14.98
C PHE A 58 -0.45 -6.99 -15.45
N GLN A 59 0.57 -6.63 -16.21
CA GLN A 59 1.58 -7.57 -16.71
C GLN A 59 2.39 -8.17 -15.57
N ASN A 60 2.58 -9.49 -15.57
CA ASN A 60 3.36 -10.17 -14.54
C ASN A 60 4.88 -10.03 -14.81
N PRO A 61 5.63 -9.21 -14.07
CA PRO A 61 7.05 -8.98 -14.35
C PRO A 61 7.89 -10.26 -14.25
N GLU A 62 7.47 -11.21 -13.41
CA GLU A 62 8.15 -12.50 -13.25
C GLU A 62 8.06 -13.36 -14.51
N PHE A 63 6.89 -13.37 -15.18
CA PHE A 63 6.72 -14.06 -16.46
C PHE A 63 7.70 -13.50 -17.51
N TYR A 64 7.75 -12.17 -17.65
CA TYR A 64 8.60 -11.53 -18.66
C TYR A 64 10.08 -11.68 -18.34
N ARG A 65 10.47 -11.65 -17.05
CA ARG A 65 11.85 -11.91 -16.62
C ARG A 65 12.27 -13.35 -16.93
N ALA A 66 11.44 -14.35 -16.58
CA ALA A 66 11.69 -15.75 -16.88
C ALA A 66 11.75 -16.02 -18.38
N GLN A 67 10.84 -15.43 -19.16
CA GLN A 67 10.84 -15.51 -20.62
C GLN A 67 12.12 -14.92 -21.23
N ALA A 68 12.56 -13.75 -20.77
CA ALA A 68 13.80 -13.13 -21.24
C ALA A 68 15.05 -13.98 -20.92
N MET A 69 15.04 -14.66 -19.77
CA MET A 69 16.09 -15.59 -19.36
C MET A 69 15.97 -17.00 -19.99
N ARG A 70 14.98 -17.23 -20.87
CA ARG A 70 14.67 -18.54 -21.47
C ARG A 70 14.41 -19.65 -20.44
N MET A 71 13.88 -19.28 -19.28
CA MET A 71 13.46 -20.20 -18.22
C MET A 71 12.01 -20.63 -18.41
N SER A 72 11.59 -21.68 -17.70
CA SER A 72 10.20 -22.16 -17.73
C SER A 72 9.20 -21.11 -17.21
N VAL A 73 8.11 -20.92 -17.96
CA VAL A 73 7.00 -20.01 -17.65
C VAL A 73 5.67 -20.76 -17.43
N TRP A 74 5.71 -22.09 -17.32
CA TRP A 74 4.52 -22.95 -17.24
C TRP A 74 3.56 -22.57 -16.11
N ASP A 75 4.11 -22.21 -14.94
CA ASP A 75 3.37 -21.85 -13.73
C ASP A 75 3.23 -20.33 -13.52
N LYS A 76 3.69 -19.52 -14.49
CA LYS A 76 3.71 -18.05 -14.38
C LYS A 76 2.65 -17.46 -15.27
N PRO A 77 1.55 -16.90 -14.73
CA PRO A 77 0.56 -16.24 -15.56
C PRO A 77 1.18 -14.99 -16.20
N ARG A 78 0.85 -14.74 -17.47
CA ARG A 78 1.31 -13.54 -18.21
C ARG A 78 0.77 -12.23 -17.63
N VAL A 79 -0.45 -12.30 -17.10
CA VAL A 79 -1.20 -11.17 -16.56
C VAL A 79 -1.68 -11.57 -15.18
N ILE A 80 -1.46 -10.71 -14.20
CA ILE A 80 -2.03 -10.85 -12.86
C ILE A 80 -3.37 -10.12 -12.89
N GLY A 81 -4.44 -10.84 -12.61
CA GLY A 81 -5.79 -10.29 -12.42
C GLY A 81 -6.10 -10.16 -10.93
N CYS A 82 -6.58 -8.98 -10.54
CA CYS A 82 -6.97 -8.65 -9.17
C CYS A 82 -8.49 -8.47 -9.02
N ALA A 83 -9.26 -8.62 -10.11
CA ALA A 83 -10.71 -8.68 -10.04
C ALA A 83 -11.18 -10.00 -9.40
N GLU A 84 -12.24 -9.93 -8.61
CA GLU A 84 -12.88 -11.07 -7.99
C GLU A 84 -14.20 -11.40 -8.67
N ASN A 85 -14.44 -12.69 -8.86
CA ASN A 85 -15.60 -13.20 -9.54
C ASN A 85 -16.55 -13.85 -8.53
N PHE A 86 -17.62 -13.13 -8.17
CA PHE A 86 -18.69 -13.65 -7.32
C PHE A 86 -19.82 -14.22 -8.16
N PRO A 87 -20.74 -15.04 -7.61
CA PRO A 87 -21.83 -15.63 -8.39
C PRO A 87 -22.65 -14.59 -9.17
N GLN A 88 -23.01 -13.47 -8.52
CA GLN A 88 -23.85 -12.41 -9.11
C GLN A 88 -23.12 -11.07 -9.34
N HIS A 89 -21.85 -10.97 -8.93
CA HIS A 89 -21.10 -9.71 -8.98
C HIS A 89 -19.68 -9.90 -9.51
N ILE A 90 -19.10 -8.83 -10.03
CA ILE A 90 -17.65 -8.71 -10.23
C ILE A 90 -17.16 -7.66 -9.24
N GLY A 91 -16.14 -7.98 -8.46
CA GLY A 91 -15.49 -7.06 -7.54
C GLY A 91 -14.18 -6.56 -8.13
N LEU A 92 -14.00 -5.25 -8.24
CA LEU A 92 -12.72 -4.65 -8.57
C LEU A 92 -12.05 -4.09 -7.30
N PRO A 93 -10.72 -4.04 -7.22
CA PRO A 93 -10.03 -3.32 -6.16
C PRO A 93 -10.49 -1.85 -6.09
N ARG A 94 -10.60 -1.30 -4.88
CA ARG A 94 -11.14 0.06 -4.66
C ARG A 94 -10.39 1.17 -5.39
N GLY A 95 -9.09 1.02 -5.57
CA GLY A 95 -8.25 1.95 -6.33
C GLY A 95 -8.58 2.01 -7.82
N SER A 96 -9.34 1.04 -8.35
CA SER A 96 -9.84 1.04 -9.73
C SER A 96 -11.13 1.85 -9.91
N LEU A 97 -11.75 2.38 -8.83
CA LEU A 97 -13.03 3.10 -8.91
C LEU A 97 -13.00 4.25 -9.92
N ALA A 98 -12.05 5.17 -9.79
CA ALA A 98 -11.96 6.33 -10.69
C ALA A 98 -11.78 5.93 -12.16
N ALA A 99 -11.04 4.86 -12.44
CA ALA A 99 -10.86 4.35 -13.79
C ALA A 99 -12.14 3.67 -14.31
N ALA A 100 -12.91 3.01 -13.43
CA ALA A 100 -14.20 2.43 -13.77
C ALA A 100 -15.25 3.50 -14.05
N GLU A 101 -15.34 4.54 -13.21
CA GLU A 101 -16.22 5.69 -13.43
C GLU A 101 -15.90 6.39 -14.75
N GLU A 102 -14.62 6.59 -15.07
CA GLU A 102 -14.19 7.15 -16.35
C GLU A 102 -14.56 6.25 -17.53
N LEU A 103 -14.43 4.93 -17.39
CA LEU A 103 -14.87 3.97 -18.41
C LEU A 103 -16.39 4.06 -18.65
N LEU A 104 -17.20 4.15 -17.59
CA LEU A 104 -18.64 4.28 -17.70
C LEU A 104 -19.02 5.63 -18.33
N ARG A 105 -18.42 6.72 -17.85
CA ARG A 105 -18.65 8.08 -18.35
C ARG A 105 -18.31 8.24 -19.82
N SER A 106 -17.19 7.67 -20.27
CA SER A 106 -16.76 7.71 -21.68
C SER A 106 -17.64 6.88 -22.62
N ASN A 107 -18.56 6.09 -22.07
CA ASN A 107 -19.53 5.26 -22.79
C ASN A 107 -20.97 5.65 -22.48
N ASP A 108 -21.19 6.85 -21.92
CA ASP A 108 -22.51 7.40 -21.58
C ASP A 108 -23.35 6.51 -20.63
N ILE A 109 -22.68 5.72 -19.78
CA ILE A 109 -23.32 4.89 -18.76
C ILE A 109 -23.34 5.66 -17.43
N ARG A 110 -24.53 5.88 -16.88
CA ARG A 110 -24.68 6.50 -15.55
C ARG A 110 -24.25 5.54 -14.44
N ALA A 111 -23.42 6.01 -13.52
CA ALA A 111 -23.05 5.25 -12.32
C ALA A 111 -24.01 5.58 -11.16
N ASP A 112 -24.81 4.59 -10.74
CA ASP A 112 -25.70 4.70 -9.59
C ASP A 112 -24.99 4.08 -8.37
N ILE A 113 -24.34 4.93 -7.56
CA ILE A 113 -23.51 4.50 -6.43
C ILE A 113 -24.36 4.16 -5.20
N GLN A 114 -24.10 2.98 -4.63
CA GLN A 114 -24.56 2.56 -3.31
C GLN A 114 -23.33 2.38 -2.42
N ASP A 115 -23.22 3.20 -1.38
CA ASP A 115 -22.05 3.17 -0.50
C ASP A 115 -22.35 2.37 0.77
N GLU A 116 -21.72 1.20 0.87
CA GLU A 116 -21.79 0.24 1.97
C GLU A 116 -20.45 0.19 2.74
N ARG A 117 -19.58 1.19 2.54
CA ARG A 117 -18.33 1.33 3.30
C ARG A 117 -18.63 1.72 4.75
N THR A 118 -17.69 1.40 5.63
CA THR A 118 -17.74 1.79 7.03
C THR A 118 -17.17 3.21 7.18
N ASP A 119 -17.99 4.17 7.64
CA ASP A 119 -17.53 5.52 8.05
C ASP A 119 -16.77 5.48 9.39
N GLY A 120 -16.90 4.37 10.12
CA GLY A 120 -16.26 4.13 11.40
C GLY A 120 -16.96 4.82 12.56
N THR A 121 -16.21 5.03 13.63
CA THR A 121 -16.68 5.73 14.83
C THR A 121 -15.93 7.05 14.99
N PRO A 122 -16.63 8.18 15.24
CA PRO A 122 -15.96 9.44 15.54
C PRO A 122 -15.08 9.32 16.80
N ILE A 123 -13.89 9.90 16.73
CA ILE A 123 -12.95 9.96 17.85
C ILE A 123 -12.58 11.41 18.16
N ASP A 124 -12.53 11.73 19.45
CA ASP A 124 -12.06 13.03 19.91
C ASP A 124 -10.52 13.05 19.94
N VAL A 125 -9.95 13.71 18.94
CA VAL A 125 -8.50 13.81 18.74
C VAL A 125 -8.15 15.14 18.07
N GLU A 126 -7.06 15.72 18.54
CA GLU A 126 -6.47 16.92 17.97
C GLU A 126 -4.99 16.72 17.71
N PHE A 127 -4.47 17.44 16.71
CA PHE A 127 -3.04 17.42 16.41
C PHE A 127 -2.31 18.41 17.34
N ALA A 128 -1.39 17.90 18.16
CA ALA A 128 -0.67 18.64 19.18
C ALA A 128 0.67 19.25 18.70
N GLY A 129 1.01 19.10 17.41
CA GLY A 129 2.25 19.62 16.83
C GLY A 129 2.03 20.71 15.79
N THR A 130 3.14 21.20 15.24
CA THR A 130 3.13 22.09 14.07
C THR A 130 3.70 21.34 12.88
N LEU A 131 2.91 21.21 11.81
CA LEU A 131 3.40 20.64 10.56
C LEU A 131 4.35 21.62 9.87
N ARG A 132 5.38 21.07 9.22
CA ARG A 132 6.19 21.86 8.29
C ARG A 132 5.35 22.21 7.03
N PRO A 133 5.72 23.27 6.28
CA PRO A 133 4.97 23.66 5.09
C PRO A 133 4.83 22.57 4.03
N ASP A 134 5.86 21.74 3.84
CA ASP A 134 5.84 20.58 2.94
C ASP A 134 4.84 19.50 3.40
N GLN A 135 4.74 19.29 4.71
CA GLN A 135 3.79 18.35 5.31
C GLN A 135 2.35 18.88 5.25
N GLU A 136 2.11 20.15 5.53
CA GLU A 136 0.77 20.75 5.44
C GLU A 136 0.25 20.70 4.00
N GLY A 137 1.11 21.00 3.01
CA GLY A 137 0.79 20.85 1.59
C GLY A 137 0.42 19.41 1.22
N ALA A 138 1.17 18.42 1.71
CA ALA A 138 0.84 17.02 1.52
C ALA A 138 -0.51 16.65 2.15
N VAL A 139 -0.77 17.04 3.41
CA VAL A 139 -2.05 16.79 4.08
C VAL A 139 -3.21 17.41 3.30
N ALA A 140 -3.09 18.66 2.85
CA ALA A 140 -4.11 19.36 2.09
C ALA A 140 -4.45 18.68 0.76
N ILE A 141 -3.45 18.09 0.08
CA ILE A 141 -3.66 17.31 -1.15
C ILE A 141 -4.29 15.95 -0.86
N MET A 142 -3.91 15.29 0.24
CA MET A 142 -4.42 13.95 0.56
C MET A 142 -5.87 13.95 1.08
N LEU A 143 -6.24 14.94 1.90
CA LEU A 143 -7.51 14.94 2.63
C LEU A 143 -8.78 14.81 1.77
N PRO A 144 -8.90 15.50 0.60
CA PRO A 144 -10.09 15.43 -0.26
C PRO A 144 -10.33 14.06 -0.90
N HIS A 145 -9.39 13.12 -0.79
CA HIS A 145 -9.49 11.82 -1.45
C HIS A 145 -9.77 10.70 -0.44
N ASP A 146 -10.81 9.91 -0.69
CA ASP A 146 -11.14 8.74 0.11
C ASP A 146 -9.97 7.76 0.19
N VAL A 147 -9.39 7.49 -0.99
CA VAL A 147 -8.26 6.58 -1.18
C VAL A 147 -7.10 7.29 -1.90
N GLY A 148 -5.90 7.04 -1.43
CA GLY A 148 -4.69 7.51 -2.11
C GLY A 148 -3.39 7.06 -1.48
N VAL A 149 -2.31 7.18 -2.26
CA VAL A 149 -0.93 6.95 -1.80
C VAL A 149 -0.19 8.29 -1.68
N LEU A 150 0.42 8.50 -0.52
CA LEU A 150 1.46 9.51 -0.28
C LEU A 150 2.83 8.85 -0.47
N CYS A 151 3.50 9.23 -1.55
CA CYS A 151 4.87 8.85 -1.82
C CYS A 151 5.80 9.92 -1.24
N ALA A 152 6.54 9.60 -0.18
CA ALA A 152 7.42 10.57 0.47
C ALA A 152 8.71 9.93 1.01
N PRO A 153 9.87 10.53 0.73
CA PRO A 153 11.16 9.94 1.09
C PRO A 153 11.31 9.75 2.60
N THR A 154 12.29 8.94 3.00
CA THR A 154 12.71 8.84 4.41
C THR A 154 13.04 10.24 4.93
N ALA A 155 12.78 10.48 6.23
CA ALA A 155 12.89 11.79 6.88
C ALA A 155 11.86 12.87 6.48
N PHE A 156 10.98 12.64 5.50
CA PHE A 156 9.83 13.56 5.26
C PHE A 156 8.91 13.68 6.48
N GLY A 157 8.81 12.62 7.29
CA GLY A 157 7.87 12.55 8.42
C GLY A 157 6.51 12.01 8.00
N LYS A 158 6.50 10.89 7.26
CA LYS A 158 5.29 10.14 6.87
C LYS A 158 4.37 9.87 8.05
N THR A 159 4.94 9.41 9.17
CA THR A 159 4.19 9.12 10.40
C THR A 159 3.53 10.37 10.99
N VAL A 160 4.21 11.52 11.00
CA VAL A 160 3.65 12.80 11.49
C VAL A 160 2.53 13.29 10.57
N THR A 161 2.74 13.14 9.26
CA THR A 161 1.72 13.46 8.24
C THR A 161 0.49 12.56 8.39
N GLY A 162 0.69 11.26 8.61
CA GLY A 162 -0.38 10.30 8.89
C GLY A 162 -1.14 10.64 10.18
N ALA A 163 -0.43 10.99 11.25
CA ALA A 163 -1.06 11.46 12.50
C ALA A 163 -1.90 12.72 12.28
N ALA A 164 -1.41 13.68 11.49
CA ALA A 164 -2.21 14.86 11.14
C ALA A 164 -3.47 14.50 10.34
N ILE A 165 -3.39 13.56 9.38
CA ILE A 165 -4.56 13.09 8.63
C ILE A 165 -5.58 12.43 9.58
N ILE A 166 -5.13 11.59 10.54
CA ILE A 166 -6.01 11.02 11.58
C ILE A 166 -6.72 12.13 12.35
N ALA A 167 -5.97 13.13 12.82
CA ALA A 167 -6.52 14.25 13.58
C ALA A 167 -7.49 15.13 12.78
N ARG A 168 -7.33 15.21 11.47
CA ARG A 168 -8.21 15.96 10.57
C ARG A 168 -9.47 15.18 10.22
N ARG A 169 -9.40 13.85 10.10
CA ARG A 169 -10.56 12.99 9.81
C ARG A 169 -11.38 12.65 11.05
N ARG A 170 -10.76 12.53 12.22
CA ARG A 170 -11.42 12.23 13.51
C ARG A 170 -12.31 10.99 13.48
N VAL A 171 -11.90 9.96 12.74
CA VAL A 171 -12.56 8.65 12.71
C VAL A 171 -11.60 7.59 13.24
N ASN A 172 -12.14 6.52 13.80
CA ASN A 172 -11.33 5.41 14.27
C ASN A 172 -10.44 4.87 13.14
N THR A 173 -9.16 4.65 13.47
CA THR A 173 -8.12 4.35 12.51
C THR A 173 -7.36 3.09 12.87
N LEU A 174 -7.20 2.20 11.90
CA LEU A 174 -6.27 1.07 11.98
C LEU A 174 -5.00 1.38 11.17
N ILE A 175 -3.85 1.30 11.82
CA ILE A 175 -2.53 1.51 11.21
C ILE A 175 -1.88 0.14 11.01
N LEU A 176 -1.66 -0.23 9.76
CA LEU A 176 -1.05 -1.49 9.37
C LEU A 176 0.46 -1.30 9.13
N VAL A 177 1.27 -2.05 9.87
CA VAL A 177 2.73 -2.07 9.74
C VAL A 177 3.23 -3.50 9.51
N HIS A 178 4.44 -3.65 8.97
CA HIS A 178 5.01 -4.97 8.68
C HIS A 178 5.93 -5.52 9.78
N ARG A 179 6.30 -4.69 10.77
CA ARG A 179 7.31 -4.99 11.80
C ARG A 179 6.92 -4.41 13.16
N THR A 180 7.32 -5.07 14.24
CA THR A 180 7.04 -4.64 15.61
C THR A 180 7.76 -3.33 15.97
N GLU A 181 8.94 -3.10 15.38
CA GLU A 181 9.70 -1.86 15.58
C GLU A 181 8.94 -0.64 15.06
N LEU A 182 8.32 -0.78 13.88
CA LEU A 182 7.46 0.26 13.30
C LEU A 182 6.21 0.51 14.14
N LEU A 183 5.65 -0.54 14.74
CA LEU A 183 4.53 -0.40 15.66
C LEU A 183 4.92 0.49 16.85
N SER A 184 6.07 0.24 17.48
CA SER A 184 6.58 1.05 18.59
C SER A 184 6.83 2.50 18.16
N GLN A 185 7.40 2.72 16.97
CA GLN A 185 7.62 4.06 16.42
C GLN A 185 6.31 4.81 16.19
N TRP A 186 5.30 4.15 15.59
CA TRP A 186 3.97 4.74 15.44
C TRP A 186 3.37 5.10 16.79
N GLN A 187 3.44 4.21 17.77
CA GLN A 187 2.91 4.46 19.11
C GLN A 187 3.55 5.70 19.75
N GLU A 188 4.88 5.82 19.68
CA GLU A 188 5.61 6.99 20.18
C GLU A 188 5.17 8.28 19.48
N ARG A 189 5.07 8.25 18.14
CA ARG A 189 4.68 9.42 17.35
C ARG A 189 3.23 9.84 17.61
N LEU A 190 2.29 8.91 17.70
CA LEU A 190 0.90 9.24 18.02
C LEU A 190 0.78 9.86 19.41
N ASN A 191 1.48 9.32 20.41
CA ASN A 191 1.49 9.91 21.76
C ASN A 191 2.13 11.30 21.80
N ALA A 192 3.10 11.58 20.92
CA ALA A 192 3.78 12.88 20.86
C ALA A 192 2.98 13.93 20.08
N PHE A 193 2.28 13.54 19.01
CA PHE A 193 1.65 14.46 18.07
C PHE A 193 0.13 14.51 18.14
N LEU A 194 -0.51 13.63 18.90
CA LEU A 194 -1.95 13.66 19.11
C LEU A 194 -2.26 13.97 20.57
N SER A 195 -3.16 14.93 20.79
CA SER A 195 -3.75 15.21 22.09
C SER A 195 -4.78 14.11 22.40
N ILE A 196 -4.30 12.95 22.83
CA ILE A 196 -5.13 11.79 23.15
C ILE A 196 -5.07 11.47 24.65
N GLY A 197 -6.23 11.10 25.23
CA GLY A 197 -6.28 10.53 26.57
C GLY A 197 -5.47 9.23 26.67
N ARG A 198 -5.01 8.88 27.88
CA ARG A 198 -4.36 7.56 28.10
C ARG A 198 -5.29 6.43 27.65
N GLY A 199 -4.75 5.46 26.91
CA GLY A 199 -5.51 4.28 26.46
C GLY A 199 -6.31 4.44 25.16
N VAL A 200 -6.04 5.49 24.37
CA VAL A 200 -6.63 5.67 23.03
C VAL A 200 -5.88 4.90 21.95
N VAL A 201 -4.59 4.62 22.15
CA VAL A 201 -3.77 3.85 21.19
C VAL A 201 -3.65 2.40 21.62
N GLY A 202 -4.29 1.49 20.88
CA GLY A 202 -4.17 0.05 21.06
C GLY A 202 -3.12 -0.57 20.13
N THR A 203 -2.73 -1.81 20.45
CA THR A 203 -1.70 -2.53 19.70
C THR A 203 -2.05 -4.00 19.47
N ILE A 204 -1.70 -4.50 18.28
CA ILE A 204 -1.83 -5.89 17.88
C ILE A 204 -0.52 -6.33 17.23
N GLY A 205 0.33 -7.05 17.98
CA GLY A 205 1.64 -7.45 17.49
C GLY A 205 2.60 -7.85 18.61
N GLY A 206 3.69 -8.55 18.28
CA GLY A 206 4.71 -8.95 19.26
C GLY A 206 4.17 -9.77 20.43
N GLY A 207 3.15 -10.60 20.20
CA GLY A 207 2.49 -11.40 21.24
C GLY A 207 1.47 -10.65 22.12
N LYS A 208 1.25 -9.36 21.88
CA LYS A 208 0.24 -8.54 22.58
C LYS A 208 -0.96 -8.29 21.68
N ARG A 209 -2.16 -8.37 22.24
CA ARG A 209 -3.42 -8.01 21.57
C ARG A 209 -4.29 -7.20 22.52
N LYS A 210 -4.27 -5.89 22.38
CA LYS A 210 -5.07 -4.93 23.15
C LYS A 210 -5.59 -3.82 22.24
N PRO A 211 -6.46 -4.13 21.27
CA PRO A 211 -7.12 -3.10 20.47
C PRO A 211 -8.05 -2.25 21.35
N THR A 212 -8.22 -0.99 20.98
CA THR A 212 -9.09 -0.01 21.62
C THR A 212 -10.33 0.29 20.78
N GLY A 213 -10.30 -0.03 19.48
CA GLY A 213 -11.29 0.37 18.49
C GLY A 213 -11.25 1.84 18.12
N LYS A 214 -10.29 2.62 18.66
CA LYS A 214 -10.10 4.05 18.39
C LYS A 214 -8.94 4.27 17.43
N ILE A 215 -7.70 4.22 17.91
CA ILE A 215 -6.51 4.26 17.05
C ILE A 215 -5.69 3.03 17.37
N ASP A 216 -5.68 2.05 16.48
CA ASP A 216 -4.99 0.79 16.74
C ASP A 216 -3.86 0.57 15.75
N ILE A 217 -2.71 0.12 16.24
CA ILE A 217 -1.56 -0.21 15.39
C ILE A 217 -1.39 -1.71 15.37
N ALA A 218 -1.40 -2.30 14.18
CA ALA A 218 -1.35 -3.73 14.00
C ALA A 218 -0.21 -4.15 13.06
N VAL A 219 0.56 -5.15 13.50
CA VAL A 219 1.48 -5.87 12.61
C VAL A 219 0.64 -6.77 11.71
N MET A 220 0.74 -6.61 10.39
CA MET A 220 -0.10 -7.34 9.41
C MET A 220 -0.11 -8.86 9.63
N GLN A 221 1.05 -9.46 9.94
CA GLN A 221 1.17 -10.89 10.23
C GLN A 221 0.35 -11.35 11.45
N SER A 222 0.03 -10.44 12.37
CA SER A 222 -0.82 -10.75 13.53
C SER A 222 -2.31 -10.73 13.19
N LEU A 223 -2.70 -10.10 12.08
CA LEU A 223 -4.07 -9.99 11.58
C LEU A 223 -4.45 -11.06 10.56
N SER A 224 -3.47 -11.81 10.04
CA SER A 224 -3.73 -12.91 9.11
C SER A 224 -3.11 -14.20 9.63
N ARG A 225 -3.94 -15.20 9.92
CA ARG A 225 -3.49 -16.51 10.42
C ARG A 225 -4.13 -17.61 9.60
N LYS A 226 -3.32 -18.52 9.07
CA LYS A 226 -3.77 -19.67 8.25
C LYS A 226 -4.69 -19.28 7.07
N GLY A 227 -4.49 -18.09 6.50
CA GLY A 227 -5.29 -17.60 5.38
C GLY A 227 -6.58 -16.88 5.77
N GLU A 228 -6.93 -16.82 7.06
CA GLU A 228 -8.06 -16.05 7.57
C GLU A 228 -7.59 -14.69 8.07
N VAL A 229 -8.33 -13.64 7.71
CA VAL A 229 -8.12 -12.27 8.19
C VAL A 229 -9.01 -12.03 9.40
N ASP A 230 -8.44 -11.40 10.43
CA ASP A 230 -9.17 -11.01 11.64
C ASP A 230 -10.29 -10.04 11.29
N PRO A 231 -11.58 -10.36 11.57
CA PRO A 231 -12.72 -9.52 11.18
C PRO A 231 -12.67 -8.09 11.74
N LEU A 232 -11.87 -7.83 12.78
CA LEU A 232 -11.77 -6.47 13.34
C LEU A 232 -11.36 -5.43 12.29
N VAL A 233 -10.69 -5.82 11.21
CA VAL A 233 -10.27 -4.88 10.15
C VAL A 233 -11.46 -4.22 9.43
N GLU A 234 -12.67 -4.75 9.60
CA GLU A 234 -13.93 -4.21 9.05
C GLU A 234 -14.51 -3.04 9.85
N ASP A 235 -14.10 -2.86 11.12
CA ASP A 235 -14.74 -1.95 12.08
C ASP A 235 -14.20 -0.51 12.05
N TYR A 236 -13.19 -0.24 11.21
CA TYR A 236 -12.51 1.06 11.15
C TYR A 236 -13.01 1.91 9.99
N GLY A 237 -13.20 3.21 10.26
CA GLY A 237 -13.52 4.20 9.22
C GLY A 237 -12.32 4.61 8.38
N GLN A 238 -11.12 4.49 8.97
CA GLN A 238 -9.86 4.75 8.29
C GLN A 238 -8.85 3.60 8.46
N VAL A 239 -8.18 3.26 7.37
CA VAL A 239 -6.98 2.42 7.39
C VAL A 239 -5.80 3.19 6.83
N ILE A 240 -4.72 3.24 7.60
CA ILE A 240 -3.42 3.71 7.13
C ILE A 240 -2.54 2.50 7.02
N VAL A 241 -1.81 2.39 5.93
CA VAL A 241 -0.79 1.38 5.78
C VAL A 241 0.56 2.06 5.65
N ASP A 242 1.58 1.53 6.31
CA ASP A 242 2.94 2.07 6.27
C ASP A 242 3.96 1.04 5.78
N GLU A 243 4.92 1.50 4.99
CA GLU A 243 6.01 0.70 4.41
C GLU A 243 5.51 -0.58 3.68
N HIS A 244 4.81 -0.38 2.57
CA HIS A 244 4.06 -1.39 1.79
C HIS A 244 4.90 -2.35 0.93
N HIS A 245 6.22 -2.38 1.11
CA HIS A 245 7.11 -3.12 0.20
C HIS A 245 7.12 -4.63 0.40
N ILE A 246 6.43 -5.13 1.42
CA ILE A 246 6.65 -6.49 1.93
C ILE A 246 5.33 -7.27 1.94
N GLY A 247 5.27 -8.33 1.12
CA GLY A 247 4.27 -9.39 1.20
C GLY A 247 2.92 -9.09 0.54
N ALA A 248 2.86 -9.12 -0.79
CA ALA A 248 1.64 -8.88 -1.57
C ALA A 248 0.42 -9.69 -1.08
N ALA A 249 0.60 -10.97 -0.75
CA ALA A 249 -0.54 -11.85 -0.45
C ALA A 249 -1.27 -11.49 0.86
N SER A 250 -0.54 -11.34 1.97
CA SER A 250 -1.15 -10.94 3.25
C SER A 250 -1.68 -9.51 3.21
N PHE A 251 -0.95 -8.61 2.54
CA PHE A 251 -1.40 -7.23 2.33
C PHE A 251 -2.71 -7.17 1.53
N ASP A 252 -2.76 -7.86 0.38
CA ASP A 252 -3.94 -7.91 -0.49
C ASP A 252 -5.13 -8.54 0.23
N ALA A 253 -4.93 -9.66 0.93
CA ALA A 253 -5.98 -10.33 1.69
C ALA A 253 -6.58 -9.44 2.79
N ILE A 254 -5.72 -8.73 3.56
CA ILE A 254 -6.19 -7.81 4.62
C ILE A 254 -6.99 -6.67 4.00
N LEU A 255 -6.44 -5.98 2.98
CA LEU A 255 -7.15 -4.85 2.38
C LEU A 255 -8.41 -5.26 1.64
N LYS A 256 -8.48 -6.46 1.08
CA LYS A 256 -9.73 -7.02 0.55
C LYS A 256 -10.79 -7.30 1.61
N SER A 257 -10.43 -7.37 2.88
CA SER A 257 -11.38 -7.52 3.98
C SER A 257 -11.77 -6.18 4.60
N VAL A 258 -10.93 -5.15 4.49
CA VAL A 258 -11.18 -3.81 5.06
C VAL A 258 -12.39 -3.13 4.41
N LYS A 259 -13.34 -2.64 5.19
CA LYS A 259 -14.51 -1.87 4.69
C LYS A 259 -14.39 -0.35 4.86
N ALA A 260 -13.27 0.14 5.41
CA ALA A 260 -13.05 1.56 5.67
C ALA A 260 -13.36 2.45 4.46
N HIS A 261 -14.10 3.52 4.70
CA HIS A 261 -14.30 4.61 3.75
C HIS A 261 -12.95 5.15 3.27
N TYR A 262 -12.03 5.31 4.22
CA TYR A 262 -10.75 5.97 4.04
C TYR A 262 -9.57 4.99 4.02
N VAL A 263 -8.80 4.95 2.93
CA VAL A 263 -7.56 4.15 2.85
C VAL A 263 -6.38 4.99 2.39
N LEU A 264 -5.37 5.09 3.24
CA LEU A 264 -4.16 5.86 2.99
C LEU A 264 -2.95 4.94 2.90
N GLY A 265 -2.27 4.96 1.75
CA GLY A 265 -0.99 4.32 1.59
C GLY A 265 0.18 5.28 1.88
N LEU A 266 1.07 4.96 2.82
CA LEU A 266 2.34 5.66 3.04
C LEU A 266 3.51 4.82 2.49
N THR A 267 4.32 5.42 1.62
CA THR A 267 5.50 4.73 1.07
C THR A 267 6.65 5.68 0.73
N ALA A 268 7.90 5.23 0.92
CA ALA A 268 9.09 5.94 0.44
C ALA A 268 9.34 5.70 -1.05
N THR A 269 9.13 4.48 -1.50
CA THR A 269 9.34 4.06 -2.88
C THR A 269 8.02 3.54 -3.44
N PRO A 270 7.54 3.98 -4.59
CA PRO A 270 6.33 3.42 -5.18
C PRO A 270 6.64 2.14 -5.98
N ILE A 271 7.91 1.86 -6.25
CA ILE A 271 8.36 0.74 -7.10
C ILE A 271 8.86 -0.39 -6.20
N ARG A 272 8.36 -1.60 -6.43
CA ARG A 272 8.78 -2.83 -5.74
C ARG A 272 9.79 -3.61 -6.57
N GLY A 273 10.71 -4.33 -5.94
CA GLY A 273 11.71 -5.16 -6.63
C GLY A 273 11.10 -6.35 -7.41
N ASP A 274 9.92 -6.83 -6.99
CA ASP A 274 9.16 -7.85 -7.71
C ASP A 274 8.28 -7.29 -8.85
N GLY A 275 8.20 -5.96 -8.96
CA GLY A 275 7.38 -5.26 -9.95
C GLY A 275 5.86 -5.36 -9.73
N GLN A 276 5.41 -5.85 -8.57
CA GLN A 276 4.00 -5.99 -8.23
C GLN A 276 3.42 -4.76 -7.50
N GLN A 277 4.03 -3.58 -7.65
CA GLN A 277 3.47 -2.34 -7.12
C GLN A 277 2.06 -1.98 -7.59
N PRO A 278 1.55 -2.40 -8.78
CA PRO A 278 0.17 -2.12 -9.14
C PRO A 278 -0.86 -2.59 -8.12
N ILE A 279 -0.57 -3.67 -7.36
CA ILE A 279 -1.44 -4.15 -6.27
C ILE A 279 -1.62 -3.08 -5.19
N ILE A 280 -0.57 -2.33 -4.86
CA ILE A 280 -0.66 -1.24 -3.87
C ILE A 280 -1.64 -0.17 -4.37
N PHE A 281 -1.52 0.24 -5.63
CA PHE A 281 -2.41 1.27 -6.19
C PHE A 281 -3.84 0.77 -6.39
N MET A 282 -4.01 -0.52 -6.67
CA MET A 282 -5.31 -1.16 -6.74
C MET A 282 -6.02 -1.19 -5.38
N GLN A 283 -5.28 -1.35 -4.27
CA GLN A 283 -5.90 -1.40 -2.95
C GLN A 283 -5.96 -0.04 -2.24
N CYS A 284 -4.93 0.80 -2.37
CA CYS A 284 -4.84 2.09 -1.69
C CYS A 284 -5.21 3.28 -2.58
N GLY A 285 -5.42 3.09 -3.88
CA GLY A 285 -5.64 4.17 -4.84
C GLY A 285 -4.36 4.73 -5.49
N PRO A 286 -4.48 5.68 -6.42
CA PRO A 286 -3.33 6.24 -7.12
C PRO A 286 -2.45 7.09 -6.19
N ILE A 287 -1.24 7.40 -6.65
CA ILE A 287 -0.39 8.40 -5.97
C ILE A 287 -1.09 9.75 -6.09
N ARG A 288 -1.52 10.30 -4.95
CA ARG A 288 -2.16 11.63 -4.89
C ARG A 288 -1.13 12.73 -4.66
N HIS A 289 -0.07 12.42 -3.92
CA HIS A 289 1.05 13.32 -3.72
C HIS A 289 2.37 12.55 -3.72
N ALA A 290 3.35 13.08 -4.46
CA ALA A 290 4.74 12.65 -4.41
C ALA A 290 5.56 13.83 -3.86
N ALA A 291 5.98 13.70 -2.60
CA ALA A 291 6.82 14.72 -1.97
C ALA A 291 8.20 14.73 -2.62
N SER A 292 8.67 15.91 -2.99
CA SER A 292 10.02 16.08 -3.52
C SER A 292 11.05 15.73 -2.45
N SER A 293 12.13 15.06 -2.86
CA SER A 293 13.33 15.03 -2.03
C SER A 293 13.80 16.47 -1.78
N PRO A 294 14.21 16.84 -0.56
CA PRO A 294 14.79 18.14 -0.29
C PRO A 294 15.90 18.45 -1.31
N ALA A 295 16.06 19.71 -1.74
CA ALA A 295 17.17 20.10 -2.62
C ALA A 295 18.56 19.83 -1.98
N SER A 296 18.60 19.67 -0.66
CA SER A 296 19.78 19.29 0.11
C SER A 296 19.98 17.77 0.25
N ALA A 297 19.04 16.96 -0.25
CA ALA A 297 19.19 15.51 -0.24
C ALA A 297 20.26 15.14 -1.27
N PRO A 298 21.24 14.29 -0.92
CA PRO A 298 22.26 13.88 -1.86
C PRO A 298 21.59 13.24 -3.08
N HIS A 299 21.80 13.85 -4.25
CA HIS A 299 21.30 13.35 -5.53
C HIS A 299 22.02 12.07 -5.95
N ASP A 300 23.31 11.99 -5.62
CA ASP A 300 24.14 10.81 -5.82
C ASP A 300 24.30 10.09 -4.48
N LEU A 301 23.64 8.93 -4.36
CA LEU A 301 23.84 8.03 -3.23
C LEU A 301 24.94 7.04 -3.61
N GLU A 302 26.11 7.16 -2.99
CA GLU A 302 27.20 6.20 -3.13
C GLU A 302 27.12 5.16 -2.01
N VAL A 303 27.10 3.88 -2.37
CA VAL A 303 27.28 2.79 -1.41
C VAL A 303 28.78 2.51 -1.33
N VAL A 304 29.42 2.97 -0.26
CA VAL A 304 30.84 2.67 0.01
C VAL A 304 30.91 1.44 0.93
N PRO A 305 31.21 0.24 0.42
CA PRO A 305 31.36 -0.93 1.28
C PRO A 305 32.56 -0.74 2.20
N ARG A 306 32.34 -0.95 3.50
CA ARG A 306 33.39 -0.95 4.53
C ARG A 306 33.62 -2.36 5.01
N THR A 307 34.84 -2.84 4.81
CA THR A 307 35.25 -4.17 5.25
C THR A 307 36.13 -4.01 6.48
N LEU A 308 35.75 -4.69 7.57
CA LEU A 308 36.63 -4.84 8.72
C LEU A 308 37.68 -5.90 8.40
N PRO A 309 38.98 -5.58 8.54
CA PRO A 309 40.05 -6.52 8.21
C PRO A 309 40.10 -7.71 9.18
N GLN A 310 39.65 -7.52 10.42
CA GLN A 310 39.60 -8.55 11.44
C GLN A 310 38.21 -9.20 11.44
N ARG A 311 38.18 -10.53 11.27
CA ARG A 311 36.95 -11.30 11.33
C ARG A 311 36.59 -11.56 12.79
N THR A 312 35.35 -11.24 13.16
CA THR A 312 34.74 -11.80 14.35
C THR A 312 34.72 -13.33 14.19
N PRO A 313 35.28 -14.12 15.12
CA PRO A 313 35.24 -15.57 15.04
C PRO A 313 33.80 -16.04 15.22
N ILE A 314 33.22 -16.60 14.16
CA ILE A 314 31.85 -17.11 14.15
C ILE A 314 31.93 -18.59 13.79
N PRO A 315 31.51 -19.49 14.69
CA PRO A 315 31.46 -20.92 14.41
C PRO A 315 30.52 -21.26 13.24
N ASP A 316 30.87 -22.29 12.46
CA ASP A 316 30.11 -22.69 11.26
C ASP A 316 28.71 -23.25 11.57
N ASP A 317 28.48 -23.69 12.82
CA ASP A 317 27.21 -24.24 13.30
C ASP A 317 26.24 -23.17 13.82
N PHE A 318 26.64 -21.89 13.88
CA PHE A 318 25.77 -20.82 14.36
C PHE A 318 24.61 -20.55 13.41
N GLY A 319 23.39 -20.54 13.95
CA GLY A 319 22.23 -20.04 13.25
C GLY A 319 22.30 -18.52 13.05
N ILE A 320 21.58 -18.00 12.06
CA ILE A 320 21.65 -16.57 11.68
C ILE A 320 21.42 -15.58 12.85
N GLN A 321 20.60 -15.96 13.84
CA GLN A 321 20.35 -15.14 15.03
C GLN A 321 21.58 -15.07 15.97
N GLU A 322 22.30 -16.19 16.10
CA GLU A 322 23.52 -16.27 16.91
C GLU A 322 24.66 -15.50 16.22
N VAL A 323 24.78 -15.63 14.89
CA VAL A 323 25.68 -14.82 14.06
C VAL A 323 25.44 -13.33 14.29
N PHE A 324 24.18 -12.87 14.21
CA PHE A 324 23.85 -11.45 14.44
C PHE A 324 24.18 -10.99 15.86
N ARG A 325 23.91 -11.83 16.87
CA ARG A 325 24.22 -11.51 18.26
C ARG A 325 25.72 -11.37 18.48
N THR A 326 26.53 -12.33 18.02
CA THR A 326 27.99 -12.29 18.13
C THR A 326 28.59 -11.06 17.44
N LEU A 327 28.08 -10.70 16.25
CA LEU A 327 28.51 -9.49 15.55
C LEU A 327 28.09 -8.19 16.25
N ALA A 328 26.95 -8.19 16.96
CA ALA A 328 26.47 -7.05 17.73
C ALA A 328 27.26 -6.87 19.03
N ASP A 329 27.69 -7.96 19.65
CA ASP A 329 28.45 -7.98 20.91
C ASP A 329 29.98 -7.78 20.68
N ASP A 330 30.45 -7.79 19.44
CA ASP A 330 31.84 -7.49 19.08
C ASP A 330 32.17 -6.00 19.34
N GLN A 331 32.97 -5.78 20.39
CA GLN A 331 33.37 -4.44 20.82
C GLN A 331 34.31 -3.74 19.83
N GLU A 332 35.21 -4.47 19.16
CA GLU A 332 36.13 -3.89 18.18
C GLU A 332 35.37 -3.41 16.94
N ARG A 333 34.45 -4.23 16.46
CA ARG A 333 33.52 -3.86 15.38
C ARG A 333 32.69 -2.64 15.76
N THR A 334 32.14 -2.62 16.96
CA THR A 334 31.33 -1.49 17.45
C THR A 334 32.16 -0.21 17.56
N ALA A 335 33.39 -0.30 18.07
CA ALA A 335 34.30 0.84 18.16
C ALA A 335 34.70 1.37 16.77
N ALA A 336 34.92 0.49 15.79
CA ALA A 336 35.21 0.89 14.41
C ALA A 336 34.05 1.67 13.77
N ILE A 337 32.81 1.17 13.92
CA ILE A 337 31.60 1.85 13.43
C ILE A 337 31.44 3.21 14.11
N ALA A 338 31.63 3.30 15.43
CA ALA A 338 31.53 4.54 16.18
C ALA A 338 32.57 5.58 15.74
N ASN A 339 33.82 5.15 15.53
CA ASN A 339 34.89 6.03 15.05
C ASN A 339 34.64 6.53 13.62
N GLU A 340 34.13 5.68 12.73
CA GLU A 340 33.77 6.09 11.37
C GLU A 340 32.59 7.08 11.37
N THR A 341 31.56 6.81 12.17
CA THR A 341 30.42 7.72 12.35
C THR A 341 30.89 9.08 12.87
N ARG A 342 31.80 9.09 13.86
CA ARG A 342 32.38 10.34 14.37
C ARG A 342 33.11 11.12 13.29
N ARG A 343 33.98 10.46 12.50
CA ARG A 343 34.69 11.10 11.38
C ARG A 343 33.75 11.66 10.33
N ALA A 344 32.68 10.94 10.00
CA ALA A 344 31.69 11.42 9.04
C ALA A 344 30.99 12.71 9.54
N VAL A 345 30.68 12.78 10.84
CA VAL A 345 30.12 13.99 11.46
C VAL A 345 31.13 15.14 11.49
N GLU A 346 32.41 14.86 11.81
CA GLU A 346 33.50 15.85 11.77
C GLU A 346 33.71 16.41 10.35
N ASP A 347 33.54 15.57 9.32
CA ASP A 347 33.54 15.95 7.89
C ASP A 347 32.27 16.72 7.47
N GLY A 348 31.38 17.05 8.40
CA GLY A 348 30.15 17.80 8.14
C GLY A 348 29.02 17.00 7.48
N ARG A 349 29.14 15.66 7.44
CA ARG A 349 28.07 14.78 6.95
C ARG A 349 27.06 14.56 8.08
N LYS A 350 25.78 14.74 7.79
CA LYS A 350 24.69 14.68 8.78
C LYS A 350 24.05 13.29 8.87
#